data_AF-A0A938JK90-F1
#
_entry.id   AF-A0A938JK90-F1
#
_cell.length_a   1.000
_cell.length_b   1.000
_cell.length_c   1.000
_cell.angle_alpha   90.00
_cell.angle_beta   90.00
_cell.angle_gamma   90.00
#
_symmetry.space_group_name_H-M   'P 1'
#
loop_
_entity.id
_entity.type
_entity.pdbx_description
1 polymer ?
#
loop_
_entity_poly.entity_id
_entity_poly.type
_entity_poly.pdbx_seq_one_letter_code
_entity_poly.pdbx_strand_id
1 'polypeptide(L)'
;MADLCHGNCRLKIAMPLNPYDAKGLLFSAVKNENHVILIEHKLLYKKVKGPVPEEMYQIEFGKANIVKQGKDITVVAASYMMQKVLGISDQLQQGSIDMEIIDPRTIKPLNLGTIITSVKKTGRAALVEEACCTGGFISFLNN
;
A
#
# COMPACT_ATOMS: atom_id res chain seq x y z
N MET A 1 -10.97 28.16 9.78
CA MET A 1 -9.67 27.69 9.22
C MET A 1 -9.58 26.16 9.34
N ALA A 2 -10.64 25.45 8.90
CA ALA A 2 -10.79 23.99 9.03
C ALA A 2 -11.37 23.37 7.74
N ASP A 3 -11.19 24.06 6.60
CA ASP A 3 -11.97 23.84 5.38
C ASP A 3 -11.16 23.33 4.18
N LEU A 4 -10.00 22.70 4.43
CA LEU A 4 -9.20 22.06 3.35
C LEU A 4 -9.08 20.54 3.47
N CYS A 5 -9.59 19.93 4.55
CA CYS A 5 -9.34 18.51 4.85
C CYS A 5 -10.56 17.59 4.74
N HIS A 6 -11.77 18.12 4.50
CA HIS A 6 -13.01 17.32 4.56
C HIS A 6 -13.65 16.97 3.20
N GLY A 7 -13.01 17.21 2.06
CA GLY A 7 -13.65 16.80 0.80
C GLY A 7 -12.83 16.83 -0.49
N ASN A 8 -11.70 17.54 -0.55
CA ASN A 8 -10.89 17.63 -1.77
C ASN A 8 -9.40 17.74 -1.45
N CYS A 9 -8.77 16.62 -1.09
CA CYS A 9 -7.31 16.61 -1.05
C CYS A 9 -6.78 16.63 -2.49
N ARG A 10 -6.33 17.80 -2.95
CA ARG A 10 -5.75 18.01 -4.30
C ARG A 10 -4.36 17.39 -4.48
N LEU A 11 -3.82 16.76 -3.44
CA LEU A 11 -2.54 16.05 -3.51
C LEU A 11 -2.78 14.55 -3.31
N LYS A 12 -2.32 13.77 -4.27
CA LYS A 12 -2.32 12.32 -4.20
C LYS A 12 -0.89 11.81 -4.07
N ILE A 13 -0.68 10.82 -3.21
CA ILE A 13 0.63 10.20 -2.99
C ILE A 13 0.45 8.70 -3.10
N ALA A 14 1.20 8.05 -3.98
CA ALA A 14 1.19 6.61 -4.14
C ALA A 14 2.60 6.01 -4.17
N MET A 15 2.70 4.75 -3.74
CA MET A 15 3.93 4.00 -3.60
C MET A 15 3.75 2.62 -4.23
N PRO A 16 4.00 2.47 -5.55
CA PRO A 16 3.87 1.18 -6.20
C PRO A 16 4.84 0.14 -5.61
N LEU A 17 4.41 -1.13 -5.58
CA LEU A 17 5.22 -2.25 -5.08
C LEU A 17 5.75 -3.17 -6.18
N ASN A 18 5.12 -3.18 -7.36
CA ASN A 18 5.48 -4.03 -8.50
C ASN A 18 5.28 -3.28 -9.84
N PRO A 19 5.77 -3.85 -10.97
CA PRO A 19 5.63 -3.23 -12.29
C PRO A 19 4.18 -2.99 -12.76
N TYR A 20 3.24 -3.86 -12.36
CA TYR A 20 1.82 -3.68 -12.70
C TYR A 20 1.24 -2.43 -12.03
N ASP A 21 1.48 -2.30 -10.73
CA ASP A 21 1.04 -1.14 -9.96
C ASP A 21 1.71 0.14 -10.45
N ALA A 22 3.01 0.09 -10.77
CA ALA A 22 3.75 1.23 -11.32
C ALA A 22 3.13 1.74 -12.63
N LYS A 23 2.89 0.84 -13.61
CA LYS A 23 2.26 1.23 -14.88
C LYS A 23 0.86 1.80 -14.64
N GLY A 24 0.01 1.08 -13.90
CA GLY A 24 -1.38 1.48 -13.70
C GLY A 24 -1.53 2.81 -12.95
N LEU A 25 -0.73 3.02 -11.90
CA LEU A 25 -0.75 4.27 -11.12
C LEU A 25 -0.12 5.43 -11.88
N LEU A 26 0.92 5.21 -12.68
CA LEU A 26 1.51 6.23 -13.53
C LEU A 26 0.51 6.72 -14.58
N PHE A 27 -0.23 5.82 -15.23
CA PHE A 27 -1.28 6.22 -16.17
C PHE A 27 -2.41 6.98 -15.47
N SER A 28 -2.83 6.55 -14.28
CA SER A 28 -3.80 7.30 -13.47
C SER A 28 -3.28 8.68 -13.05
N ALA A 29 -1.97 8.82 -12.82
CA ALA A 29 -1.34 10.07 -12.44
C ALA A 29 -1.34 11.08 -13.60
N VAL A 30 -0.90 10.66 -14.79
CA VAL A 30 -0.85 11.51 -15.99
C VAL A 30 -2.23 12.02 -16.38
N LYS A 31 -3.29 11.23 -16.15
CA LYS A 31 -4.68 11.62 -16.44
C LYS A 31 -5.36 12.39 -15.30
N ASN A 32 -4.71 12.56 -14.16
CA ASN A 32 -5.33 13.23 -13.02
C ASN A 32 -5.21 14.75 -13.14
N GLU A 33 -6.28 15.47 -12.82
CA GLU A 33 -6.26 16.93 -12.72
C GLU A 33 -5.59 17.43 -11.42
N ASN A 34 -5.37 16.54 -10.46
CA ASN A 34 -4.72 16.85 -9.18
C ASN A 34 -3.20 16.61 -9.24
N HIS A 35 -2.46 17.23 -8.32
CA HIS A 35 -1.05 16.92 -8.16
C HIS A 35 -0.86 15.51 -7.64
N VAL A 36 0.00 14.73 -8.31
CA VAL A 36 0.30 13.35 -7.94
C VAL A 36 1.80 13.20 -7.71
N ILE A 37 2.16 12.61 -6.58
CA ILE A 37 3.52 12.19 -6.26
C ILE A 37 3.55 10.65 -6.29
N LEU A 38 4.39 10.09 -7.15
CA LEU A 38 4.72 8.67 -7.15
C LEU A 38 6.09 8.48 -6.52
N ILE A 39 6.15 7.71 -5.44
CA ILE A 39 7.40 7.39 -4.75
C ILE A 39 7.80 5.98 -5.12
N GLU A 40 8.79 5.86 -6.00
CA GLU A 40 9.27 4.59 -6.51
C GLU A 40 10.54 4.17 -5.80
N HIS A 41 10.47 3.06 -5.08
CA HIS A 41 11.63 2.58 -4.35
C HIS A 41 12.66 1.95 -5.30
N LYS A 42 13.89 2.50 -5.34
CA LYS A 42 14.95 2.11 -6.28
C LYS A 42 15.28 0.62 -6.34
N LEU A 43 15.12 -0.11 -5.22
CA LEU A 43 15.42 -1.55 -5.18
C LEU A 43 14.39 -2.38 -5.95
N LEU A 44 13.16 -1.88 -6.12
CA LEU A 44 12.10 -2.59 -6.85
C LEU A 44 12.45 -2.74 -8.32
N TYR A 45 13.06 -1.72 -8.93
CA TYR A 45 13.51 -1.75 -10.33
C TYR A 45 14.42 -2.94 -10.67
N LYS A 46 15.27 -3.36 -9.72
CA LYS A 46 16.21 -4.48 -9.95
C LYS A 46 15.68 -5.83 -9.47
N LYS A 47 14.89 -5.83 -8.40
CA LYS A 47 14.54 -7.05 -7.66
C LYS A 47 13.16 -7.60 -7.98
N VAL A 48 12.24 -6.78 -8.48
CA VAL A 48 10.85 -7.20 -8.68
C VAL A 48 10.55 -7.20 -10.18
N LYS A 49 10.18 -8.37 -10.69
CA LYS A 49 9.67 -8.57 -12.04
C LYS A 49 8.27 -9.17 -11.92
N GLY A 50 7.42 -8.87 -12.89
CA GLY A 50 6.06 -9.39 -12.93
C GLY A 50 5.41 -9.11 -14.28
N PRO A 51 4.29 -9.79 -14.58
CA PRO A 51 3.55 -9.55 -15.81
C PRO A 51 3.00 -8.13 -15.82
N VAL A 52 3.10 -7.46 -16.96
CA VAL A 52 2.53 -6.14 -17.20
C VAL A 52 1.77 -6.23 -18.53
N PRO A 53 0.43 -6.11 -18.53
CA PRO A 53 -0.36 -6.09 -19.75
C PRO A 53 0.16 -5.03 -20.71
N GLU A 54 0.15 -5.28 -22.02
CA GLU A 54 0.54 -4.28 -23.01
C GLU A 54 -0.51 -3.18 -23.11
N GLU A 55 -1.80 -3.53 -22.96
CA GLU A 55 -2.88 -2.55 -23.03
C GLU A 55 -2.77 -1.50 -21.92
N MET A 56 -3.40 -0.36 -22.17
CA MET A 56 -3.46 0.74 -21.23
C MET A 56 -4.50 0.44 -20.15
N TYR A 57 -4.09 0.49 -18.89
CA TYR A 57 -4.98 0.36 -17.75
C TYR A 57 -4.66 1.40 -16.69
N GLN A 58 -5.62 1.61 -15.79
CA GLN A 58 -5.54 2.59 -14.72
C GLN A 58 -5.84 1.89 -13.39
N ILE A 59 -5.11 2.28 -12.35
CA ILE A 59 -5.40 1.87 -10.98
C ILE A 59 -5.90 3.10 -10.23
N GLU A 60 -7.05 2.96 -9.59
CA GLU A 60 -7.67 4.06 -8.84
C GLU A 60 -6.84 4.40 -7.59
N PHE A 61 -6.59 5.70 -7.37
CA PHE A 61 -5.97 6.19 -6.15
C PHE A 61 -6.90 6.00 -4.96
N GLY A 62 -6.35 5.63 -3.81
CA GLY A 62 -7.12 5.34 -2.59
C GLY A 62 -7.72 3.93 -2.57
N LYS A 63 -7.34 3.06 -3.51
CA LYS A 63 -7.73 1.64 -3.49
C LYS A 63 -6.56 0.78 -3.03
N ALA A 64 -6.72 0.16 -1.86
CA ALA A 64 -5.77 -0.84 -1.35
C ALA A 64 -5.94 -2.19 -2.06
N ASN A 65 -4.90 -3.02 -1.99
CA ASN A 65 -4.87 -4.37 -2.50
C ASN A 65 -4.59 -5.36 -1.37
N ILE A 66 -5.41 -6.39 -1.23
CA ILE A 66 -5.10 -7.51 -0.33
C ILE A 66 -4.26 -8.50 -1.11
N VAL A 67 -2.96 -8.52 -0.81
CA VAL A 67 -1.96 -9.33 -1.52
C VAL A 67 -2.04 -10.79 -1.11
N LYS A 68 -2.32 -11.05 0.18
CA LYS A 68 -2.50 -12.39 0.75
C LYS A 68 -3.65 -12.33 1.75
N GLN A 69 -4.59 -13.26 1.65
CA GLN A 69 -5.64 -13.42 2.65
C GLN A 69 -5.07 -14.13 3.88
N GLY A 70 -5.57 -13.75 5.06
CA GLY A 70 -5.26 -14.45 6.31
C GLY A 70 -6.25 -14.11 7.41
N LYS A 71 -6.02 -14.63 8.62
CA LYS A 71 -6.96 -14.51 9.75
C LYS A 71 -6.36 -14.18 11.11
N ASP A 72 -5.05 -14.35 11.31
CA ASP A 72 -4.45 -14.22 12.65
C ASP A 72 -3.89 -12.81 12.91
N ILE A 73 -3.38 -12.15 11.87
CA ILE A 73 -2.85 -10.79 11.95
C ILE A 73 -2.99 -10.07 10.62
N THR A 74 -3.34 -8.78 10.67
CA THR A 74 -3.33 -7.87 9.52
C THR A 74 -1.96 -7.21 9.44
N VAL A 75 -1.28 -7.32 8.30
CA VAL A 75 0.00 -6.67 8.04
C VAL A 75 -0.16 -5.67 6.92
N VAL A 76 0.02 -4.38 7.23
CA VAL A 76 0.01 -3.30 6.23
C VAL A 76 1.44 -2.93 5.90
N ALA A 77 1.86 -3.09 4.65
CA ALA A 77 3.21 -2.78 4.22
C ALA A 77 3.20 -2.06 2.87
N ALA A 78 4.05 -1.04 2.73
CA ALA A 78 4.14 -0.25 1.49
C ALA A 78 5.47 -0.49 0.77
N SER A 79 5.42 -0.44 -0.57
CA SER A 79 6.59 -0.47 -1.45
C SER A 79 7.57 -1.63 -1.14
N TYR A 80 8.87 -1.36 -1.00
CA TYR A 80 9.88 -2.41 -0.80
C TYR A 80 9.71 -3.23 0.48
N MET A 81 9.11 -2.68 1.53
CA MET A 81 8.82 -3.44 2.75
C MET A 81 7.84 -4.59 2.50
N MET A 82 7.00 -4.51 1.45
CA MET A 82 6.16 -5.63 1.04
C MET A 82 6.99 -6.88 0.72
N GLN A 83 8.14 -6.73 0.05
CA GLN A 83 9.01 -7.86 -0.29
C GLN A 83 9.60 -8.53 0.96
N LYS A 84 9.87 -7.74 2.01
CA LYS A 84 10.32 -8.26 3.30
C LYS A 84 9.21 -9.02 4.02
N VAL A 85 7.99 -8.47 4.02
CA VAL A 85 6.83 -9.10 4.65
C VAL A 85 6.47 -10.41 3.97
N LEU A 86 6.43 -10.44 2.63
CA LEU A 86 6.14 -11.67 1.87
C LEU A 86 7.15 -12.77 2.17
N GLY A 87 8.46 -12.45 2.18
CA GLY A 87 9.50 -13.43 2.49
C GLY A 87 9.41 -14.01 3.91
N ILE A 88 8.97 -13.22 4.89
CA ILE A 88 8.69 -13.71 6.26
C ILE A 88 7.38 -14.52 6.29
N SER A 89 6.39 -14.15 5.46
CA SER A 89 5.10 -14.83 5.42
C SER A 89 5.20 -16.28 5.03
N ASP A 90 6.13 -16.61 4.13
CA ASP A 90 6.37 -17.98 3.69
C ASP A 90 7.00 -18.82 4.82
N GLN A 91 7.82 -18.19 5.67
CA GLN A 91 8.44 -18.84 6.84
C GLN A 91 7.44 -19.06 7.96
N LEU A 92 6.64 -18.04 8.29
CA LEU A 92 5.66 -18.10 9.39
C LEU A 92 4.47 -19.01 9.08
N GLN A 93 4.21 -19.29 7.80
CA GLN A 93 3.20 -20.27 7.41
C GLN A 93 3.54 -21.69 7.91
N GLN A 94 4.82 -22.01 8.06
CA GLN A 94 5.25 -23.28 8.69
C GLN A 94 5.07 -23.26 10.22
N GLY A 95 5.06 -22.06 10.82
CA GLY A 95 4.88 -21.83 12.26
C GLY A 95 3.43 -21.60 12.70
N SER A 96 2.44 -21.82 11.83
CA SER A 96 1.00 -21.68 12.09
C SER A 96 0.45 -20.26 12.28
N ILE A 97 1.12 -19.21 11.76
CA ILE A 97 0.55 -17.85 11.75
C ILE A 97 0.10 -17.49 10.33
N ASP A 98 -1.20 -17.21 10.18
CA ASP A 98 -1.82 -16.84 8.93
C ASP A 98 -2.02 -15.32 8.81
N MET A 99 -1.16 -14.68 8.01
CA MET A 99 -1.11 -13.23 7.86
C MET A 99 -1.96 -12.75 6.70
N GLU A 100 -2.89 -11.83 6.98
CA GLU A 100 -3.52 -11.01 5.96
C GLU A 100 -2.59 -9.86 5.59
N ILE A 101 -2.14 -9.78 4.34
CA ILE A 101 -1.16 -8.80 3.89
C ILE A 101 -1.82 -7.80 2.97
N ILE A 102 -1.75 -6.52 3.33
CA ILE A 102 -2.38 -5.41 2.61
C ILE A 102 -1.29 -4.47 2.09
N ASP A 103 -1.33 -4.22 0.79
CA ASP A 103 -0.67 -3.07 0.19
C ASP A 103 -1.65 -1.91 0.12
N PRO A 104 -1.37 -0.77 0.76
CA PRO A 104 -2.23 0.40 0.65
C PRO A 104 -2.25 0.98 -0.78
N ARG A 105 -1.20 0.77 -1.59
CA ARG A 105 -0.90 1.44 -2.88
C ARG A 105 -0.79 2.96 -2.81
N THR A 106 -1.80 3.59 -2.26
CA THR A 106 -1.95 5.04 -2.07
C THR A 106 -1.79 5.37 -0.60
N ILE A 107 -0.88 6.29 -0.32
CA ILE A 107 -0.64 6.84 1.02
C ILE A 107 -1.60 8.00 1.30
N LYS A 108 -1.94 8.77 0.26
CA LYS A 108 -2.91 9.86 0.35
C LYS A 108 -3.78 9.92 -0.90
N PRO A 109 -5.11 9.78 -0.79
CA PRO A 109 -5.84 9.33 0.41
C PRO A 109 -5.57 7.85 0.73
N LEU A 110 -5.45 7.51 2.01
CA LEU A 110 -5.25 6.13 2.46
C LEU A 110 -6.60 5.38 2.51
N ASN A 111 -6.64 4.13 2.07
CA ASN A 111 -7.85 3.30 2.19
C ASN A 111 -8.01 2.73 3.61
N LEU A 112 -8.49 3.57 4.53
CA LEU A 112 -8.75 3.16 5.91
C LEU A 112 -9.82 2.08 6.00
N GLY A 113 -10.82 2.08 5.11
CA GLY A 113 -11.92 1.11 5.12
C GLY A 113 -11.43 -0.33 4.98
N THR A 114 -10.57 -0.61 4.00
CA THR A 114 -9.97 -1.94 3.81
C THR A 114 -9.13 -2.36 5.00
N ILE A 115 -8.28 -1.46 5.52
CA ILE A 115 -7.41 -1.74 6.67
C ILE A 115 -8.25 -2.05 7.92
N ILE A 116 -9.21 -1.20 8.27
CA ILE A 116 -10.07 -1.38 9.45
C ILE A 116 -10.88 -2.67 9.33
N THR A 117 -11.43 -2.98 8.16
CA THR A 117 -12.20 -4.21 7.94
C THR A 117 -11.33 -5.45 8.21
N SER A 118 -10.10 -5.44 7.73
CA SER A 118 -9.13 -6.51 7.95
C SER A 118 -8.72 -6.62 9.43
N VAL A 119 -8.41 -5.50 10.07
CA VAL A 119 -8.06 -5.49 11.51
C VAL A 119 -9.21 -5.97 12.39
N LYS A 120 -10.46 -5.65 12.04
CA LYS A 120 -11.65 -6.20 12.73
C LYS A 120 -11.75 -7.72 12.58
N LYS A 121 -11.33 -8.26 11.44
CA LYS A 121 -11.32 -9.71 11.18
C LYS A 121 -10.23 -10.41 11.98
N THR A 122 -9.01 -9.87 12.00
CA THR A 122 -7.85 -10.54 12.62
C THR A 122 -7.64 -10.19 14.09
N GLY A 123 -8.21 -9.09 14.57
CA GLY A 123 -8.06 -8.58 15.93
C GLY A 123 -6.67 -8.00 16.26
N ARG A 124 -5.72 -8.09 15.33
CA ARG A 124 -4.32 -7.66 15.49
C ARG A 124 -3.81 -7.00 14.22
N ALA A 125 -2.96 -5.98 14.36
CA ALA A 125 -2.33 -5.29 13.25
C ALA A 125 -0.81 -5.15 13.45
N ALA A 126 -0.05 -5.29 12.38
CA ALA A 126 1.34 -4.88 12.27
C ALA A 126 1.48 -3.93 11.08
N LEU A 127 2.14 -2.80 11.30
CA LEU A 127 2.32 -1.77 10.28
C LEU A 127 3.82 -1.71 9.97
N VAL A 128 4.18 -1.80 8.69
CA VAL A 128 5.57 -1.95 8.26
C VAL A 128 5.93 -0.91 7.19
N GLU A 129 6.82 0.02 7.54
CA GLU A 129 7.42 1.00 6.63
C GLU A 129 8.93 1.14 6.85
N GLU A 130 9.62 1.77 5.90
CA GLU A 130 11.04 2.08 6.00
C GLU A 130 11.31 3.49 6.54
N ALA A 131 10.32 4.39 6.44
CA ALA A 131 10.45 5.75 6.95
C ALA A 131 10.61 5.78 8.47
N CYS A 132 11.07 6.93 9.00
CA CYS A 132 11.19 7.14 10.43
C CYS A 132 9.82 6.99 11.13
N CYS A 133 9.84 6.47 12.36
CA CYS A 133 8.62 6.30 13.16
C CYS A 133 7.81 7.59 13.31
N THR A 134 8.50 8.74 13.41
CA THR A 134 7.88 10.06 13.47
C THR A 134 7.74 10.63 12.06
N GLY A 135 6.51 10.98 11.68
CA GLY A 135 6.21 11.62 10.38
C GLY A 135 6.11 10.66 9.20
N GLY A 136 6.41 9.37 9.41
CA GLY A 136 6.07 8.30 8.46
C GLY A 136 4.56 8.10 8.32
N PHE A 137 4.11 7.44 7.25
CA PHE A 137 2.67 7.35 6.99
C PHE A 137 1.96 6.46 8.00
N ILE A 138 2.68 5.54 8.64
CA ILE A 138 2.13 4.64 9.66
C ILE A 138 1.76 5.41 10.92
N SER A 139 2.42 6.53 11.21
CA SER A 139 2.08 7.36 12.37
C SER A 139 0.62 7.83 12.35
N PHE A 140 0.00 7.97 11.17
CA PHE A 140 -1.42 8.30 11.03
C PHE A 140 -2.37 7.16 11.41
N LEU A 141 -1.90 5.91 11.45
CA LEU A 141 -2.70 4.73 11.80
C LEU A 141 -2.59 4.34 13.28
N ASN A 142 -1.62 4.92 14.00
CA ASN A 142 -1.34 4.63 15.41
C ASN A 142 -1.99 5.61 16.41
N ASN A 143 -2.69 6.64 15.91
CA ASN A 143 -3.44 7.62 16.74
C ASN A 143 -4.94 7.34 16.66
#